data_AF-A0A7G2E653-F1
#
_entry.id   AF-A0A7G2E653-F1
#
_cell.length_a   1.000
_cell.length_b   1.000
_cell.length_c   1.000
_cell.angle_alpha   90.00
_cell.angle_beta   90.00
_cell.angle_gamma   90.00
#
_symmetry.space_group_name_H-M   'P 1'
#
loop_
_entity.id
_entity.type
_entity.pdbx_description
1 polymer ?
#
loop_
_entity_poly.entity_id
_entity_poly.type
_entity_poly.pdbx_seq_one_letter_code
_entity_poly.pdbx_strand_id
1 'polypeptide(L)'
;MEVCGDLKSDNLKNRPLTPLRILRGLMILLVFLSTAFMFLLYFAPIAALGLRLLSVQQSRKVVSLIFGLWLALWPYLFETVNGTTVVFSGDIIPVEKRVLLIANHRTEVDWMYLWNIALRKGCLGYIKYVLKSSLMKLPIFGWGFHVLEFIPVERKREVDEPVLLQMLSSFKDPQEPLWLALFPEGTDFTEEKCKRSQKFAAEVGLPALSNVLLPKTRGFGVCLEVLHNSLDAVYDLTIAYKPRCPSFMDNVFGTDPSEVHIHVRRVLLKEIPANEAESSAWLMDSFKLKDKLLSDFNAQGKFPNQRPEEELSVLKCIATFAGKQQQVTKPSCQKVFLLLNQSSDEKESKKAVAQHPFTDTLDHLFQVQMSSGGIADSATVFTLQNSCAYSVWPGTLSGNSITLGDGGFPLTPGASVQLTAPTGWSGRFWARTGCNFDASGHGTCVTGDCGGVLKCTGGGVPPATLAEFTVGSSNAGMDFYDVSLVDGYNVKMGIKPQGGFGNCKYAGCVSDINEICPSELRIMDPNSGSVAACKSACAAFSSPEFCCTGAHATPQTCSPTYYSSMFKNACPSAYSYAYDDASSTFTCTGSNYLITFCPTQS
;
A
#
# COMPACT_ATOMS: atom_id res chain seq x y z
N MET A 1 0.49 -15.21 -5.51
CA MET A 1 1.22 -16.37 -6.06
C MET A 1 1.88 -15.92 -7.35
N GLU A 2 3.20 -16.08 -7.38
CA GLU A 2 4.17 -15.86 -8.48
C GLU A 2 4.02 -14.61 -9.36
N VAL A 3 4.56 -13.52 -8.84
CA VAL A 3 4.82 -12.27 -9.58
C VAL A 3 6.25 -12.36 -10.12
N CYS A 4 6.38 -12.30 -11.45
CA CYS A 4 7.63 -12.45 -12.21
C CYS A 4 8.00 -13.93 -12.44
N GLY A 5 7.77 -14.43 -13.67
CA GLY A 5 8.28 -15.74 -14.07
C GLY A 5 9.79 -15.80 -13.86
N ASP A 6 10.28 -16.93 -13.37
CA ASP A 6 11.70 -17.18 -13.17
C ASP A 6 12.47 -16.87 -14.45
N LEU A 7 13.41 -15.93 -14.37
CA LEU A 7 14.40 -15.73 -15.42
C LEU A 7 15.15 -17.06 -15.60
N LYS A 8 15.01 -17.70 -16.77
CA LYS A 8 15.82 -18.87 -17.15
C LYS A 8 17.30 -18.46 -17.20
N SER A 9 18.04 -18.73 -16.14
CA SER A 9 19.49 -18.54 -16.09
C SER A 9 20.10 -19.37 -14.96
N ASP A 10 20.96 -20.32 -15.33
CA ASP A 10 21.53 -21.42 -14.54
C ASP A 10 22.43 -21.06 -13.32
N ASN A 11 22.37 -19.84 -12.76
CA ASN A 11 23.28 -19.43 -11.66
C ASN A 11 22.74 -18.35 -10.70
N LEU A 12 21.42 -18.17 -10.57
CA LEU A 12 20.87 -17.16 -9.65
C LEU A 12 20.84 -17.65 -8.19
N LYS A 13 21.52 -16.92 -7.31
CA LYS A 13 21.57 -17.17 -5.85
C LYS A 13 20.24 -16.80 -5.19
N ASN A 14 19.21 -17.64 -5.31
CA ASN A 14 18.08 -17.62 -4.37
C ASN A 14 18.63 -17.94 -2.97
N ARG A 15 18.53 -16.99 -2.04
CA ARG A 15 19.08 -17.16 -0.69
C ARG A 15 17.98 -17.71 0.21
N PRO A 16 18.08 -18.96 0.69
CA PRO A 16 17.02 -19.56 1.48
C PRO A 16 16.85 -18.81 2.81
N LEU A 17 15.61 -18.75 3.28
CA LEU A 17 15.28 -18.20 4.59
C LEU A 17 15.73 -19.19 5.68
N THR A 18 16.86 -18.90 6.32
CA THR A 18 17.40 -19.73 7.41
C THR A 18 17.03 -19.14 8.78
N PRO A 19 16.98 -19.95 9.86
CA PRO A 19 16.74 -19.44 11.21
C PRO A 19 17.72 -18.33 11.62
N LEU A 20 18.98 -18.43 11.19
CA LEU A 20 19.99 -17.39 11.43
C LEU A 20 19.64 -16.07 10.73
N ARG A 21 19.13 -16.12 9.48
CA ARG A 21 18.69 -14.93 8.74
C ARG A 21 17.43 -14.31 9.35
N ILE A 22 16.51 -15.14 9.84
CA ILE A 22 15.32 -14.69 10.56
C ILE A 22 15.76 -13.94 11.83
N LEU A 23 16.58 -14.57 12.68
CA LEU A 23 17.07 -13.95 13.91
C LEU A 23 17.83 -12.65 13.62
N ARG A 24 18.74 -12.66 12.64
CA ARG A 24 19.48 -11.47 12.21
C ARG A 24 18.54 -10.37 11.73
N GLY A 25 17.56 -10.69 10.88
CA GLY A 25 16.61 -9.72 10.34
C GLY A 25 15.70 -9.13 11.42
N LEU A 26 15.23 -9.95 12.37
CA LEU A 26 14.45 -9.46 13.52
C LEU A 26 15.28 -8.52 14.41
N MET A 27 16.55 -8.86 14.67
CA MET A 27 17.47 -7.98 15.42
C MET A 27 17.71 -6.65 14.69
N ILE A 28 17.93 -6.70 13.36
CA ILE A 28 18.10 -5.49 12.54
C ILE A 28 16.82 -4.66 12.56
N LEU A 29 15.64 -5.27 12.39
CA LEU A 29 14.37 -4.56 12.43
C LEU A 29 14.14 -3.89 13.79
N LEU A 30 14.48 -4.57 14.90
CA LEU A 30 14.42 -4.00 16.24
C LEU A 30 15.35 -2.78 16.39
N VAL A 31 16.58 -2.86 15.86
CA VAL A 31 17.52 -1.72 15.83
C VAL A 31 16.97 -0.56 14.99
N PHE A 32 16.39 -0.82 13.83
CA PHE A 32 15.83 0.22 12.97
C PHE A 32 14.62 0.90 13.61
N LEU A 33 13.71 0.12 14.21
CA LEU A 33 12.52 0.65 14.89
C LEU A 33 12.90 1.44 16.15
N SER A 34 13.82 0.92 16.97
CA SER A 34 14.29 1.63 18.17
C SER A 34 15.02 2.92 17.81
N THR A 35 15.92 2.91 16.83
CA THR A 35 16.62 4.13 16.40
C THR A 35 15.70 5.14 15.73
N ALA A 36 14.68 4.69 14.98
CA ALA A 36 13.64 5.57 14.44
C ALA A 36 12.81 6.21 15.55
N PHE A 37 12.42 5.44 16.57
CA PHE A 37 11.71 5.95 17.74
C PHE A 37 12.55 6.97 18.51
N MET A 38 13.82 6.67 18.77
CA MET A 38 14.77 7.61 19.40
C MET A 38 14.93 8.90 18.55
N PHE A 39 15.03 8.77 17.23
CA PHE A 39 15.10 9.92 16.34
C PHE A 39 13.87 10.82 16.48
N LEU A 40 12.67 10.24 16.43
CA LEU A 40 11.43 11.00 16.51
C LEU A 40 11.17 11.58 17.89
N LEU A 41 11.61 10.91 18.96
CA LEU A 41 11.37 11.38 20.32
C LEU A 41 12.33 12.51 20.71
N TYR A 42 13.61 12.38 20.36
CA TYR A 42 14.65 13.29 20.86
C TYR A 42 15.06 14.35 19.84
N PHE A 43 15.17 13.99 18.56
CA PHE A 43 15.73 14.90 17.56
C PHE A 43 14.65 15.64 16.78
N ALA A 44 13.52 15.00 16.46
CA ALA A 44 12.47 15.63 15.69
C ALA A 44 11.85 16.86 16.39
N PRO A 45 11.56 16.90 17.71
CA PRO A 45 11.00 18.09 18.34
C PRO A 45 11.98 19.27 18.31
N ILE A 46 13.26 19.01 18.57
CA ILE A 46 14.30 20.06 18.56
C ILE A 46 14.50 20.60 17.13
N ALA A 47 14.64 19.71 16.16
CA ALA A 47 14.95 20.07 14.78
C ALA A 47 13.73 20.62 14.01
N ALA A 48 12.54 20.05 14.22
CA ALA A 48 11.33 20.38 13.46
C ALA A 48 10.41 21.39 14.17
N LEU A 49 10.45 21.52 15.50
CA LEU A 49 9.67 22.53 16.23
C LEU A 49 10.55 23.67 16.71
N GLY A 50 11.68 23.38 17.38
CA GLY A 50 12.58 24.41 17.91
C GLY A 50 13.23 25.26 16.82
N LEU A 51 14.03 24.64 15.95
CA LEU A 51 14.74 25.38 14.89
C LEU A 51 13.80 25.97 13.84
N ARG A 52 12.64 25.36 13.62
CA ARG A 52 11.68 25.81 12.60
C ARG A 52 11.05 27.16 12.95
N LEU A 53 10.93 27.48 14.24
CA LEU A 53 10.51 28.82 14.71
C LEU A 53 11.55 29.91 14.41
N LEU A 54 12.83 29.54 14.28
CA LEU A 54 13.92 30.47 14.00
C LEU A 54 14.20 30.58 12.50
N SER A 55 14.30 29.45 11.79
CA SER A 55 14.56 29.39 10.36
C SER A 55 14.13 28.04 9.78
N VAL A 56 13.19 28.08 8.83
CA VAL A 56 12.75 26.89 8.07
C VAL A 56 13.91 26.25 7.31
N GLN A 57 14.79 27.06 6.72
CA GLN A 57 15.94 26.57 5.94
C GLN A 57 16.92 25.78 6.83
N GLN A 58 17.22 26.29 8.03
CA GLN A 58 18.14 25.61 8.96
C GLN A 58 17.48 24.36 9.55
N SER A 59 16.19 24.42 9.88
CA SER A 59 15.42 23.24 10.29
C SER A 59 15.49 22.14 9.24
N ARG A 60 15.21 22.44 7.96
CA ARG A 60 15.33 21.49 6.84
C ARG A 60 16.73 20.90 6.73
N LYS A 61 17.79 21.73 6.78
CA LYS A 61 19.17 21.25 6.72
C LYS A 61 19.51 20.26 7.85
N VAL A 62 19.13 20.58 9.09
CA VAL A 62 19.40 19.72 10.25
C VAL A 62 18.57 18.43 10.18
N VAL A 63 17.28 18.53 9.86
CA VAL A 63 16.41 17.36 9.66
C VAL A 63 16.97 16.46 8.55
N SER A 64 17.34 17.02 7.41
CA SER A 64 17.94 16.30 6.28
C SER A 64 19.26 15.63 6.66
N LEU A 65 20.11 16.29 7.46
CA LEU A 65 21.37 15.68 7.93
C LEU A 65 21.10 14.46 8.80
N ILE A 66 20.29 14.61 9.86
CA ILE A 66 20.05 13.54 10.83
C ILE A 66 19.29 12.39 10.17
N PHE A 67 18.25 12.71 9.38
CA PHE A 67 17.49 11.70 8.68
C PHE A 67 18.30 11.02 7.58
N GLY A 68 19.17 11.75 6.89
CA GLY A 68 20.08 11.16 5.92
C GLY A 68 21.03 10.14 6.55
N LEU A 69 21.50 10.39 7.78
CA LEU A 69 22.33 9.43 8.54
C LEU A 69 21.55 8.16 8.86
N TRP A 70 20.32 8.30 9.32
CA TRP A 70 19.45 7.15 9.60
C TRP A 70 19.08 6.39 8.32
N LEU A 71 18.74 7.09 7.24
CA LEU A 71 18.45 6.47 5.95
C LEU A 71 19.63 5.70 5.37
N ALA A 72 20.87 6.14 5.61
CA ALA A 72 22.06 5.48 5.08
C ALA A 72 22.22 4.04 5.63
N LEU A 73 21.55 3.70 6.74
CA LEU A 73 21.50 2.35 7.27
C LEU A 73 20.81 1.36 6.30
N TRP A 74 19.89 1.83 5.46
CA TRP A 74 19.17 0.96 4.51
C TRP A 74 20.04 0.52 3.32
N PRO A 75 20.70 1.42 2.55
CA PRO A 75 21.71 1.01 1.57
C PRO A 75 22.81 0.13 2.18
N TYR A 76 23.23 0.41 3.42
CA TYR A 76 24.18 -0.45 4.13
C TYR A 76 23.63 -1.86 4.36
N LEU A 77 22.39 -1.98 4.84
CA LEU A 77 21.69 -3.25 4.99
C LEU A 77 21.62 -4.00 3.66
N PHE A 78 21.20 -3.34 2.58
CA PHE A 78 21.04 -3.98 1.27
C PHE A 78 22.37 -4.47 0.70
N GLU A 79 23.35 -3.58 0.56
CA GLU A 79 24.57 -3.90 -0.18
C GLU A 79 25.59 -4.65 0.68
N THR A 80 25.68 -4.33 1.97
CA THR A 80 26.73 -4.88 2.85
C THR A 80 26.25 -6.09 3.64
N VAL A 81 25.11 -5.97 4.36
CA VAL A 81 24.63 -7.05 5.24
C VAL A 81 23.90 -8.13 4.45
N ASN A 82 23.08 -7.71 3.50
CA ASN A 82 22.34 -8.60 2.62
C ASN A 82 23.12 -8.95 1.37
N GLY A 83 24.23 -8.27 1.04
CA GLY A 83 25.04 -8.59 -0.13
C GLY A 83 24.27 -8.48 -1.44
N THR A 84 23.28 -7.60 -1.53
CA THR A 84 22.53 -7.29 -2.75
C THR A 84 23.40 -6.39 -3.64
N THR A 85 23.64 -6.80 -4.89
CA THR A 85 24.43 -6.00 -5.84
C THR A 85 23.54 -4.97 -6.52
N VAL A 86 23.91 -3.69 -6.49
CA VAL A 86 23.19 -2.62 -7.20
C VAL A 86 23.94 -2.26 -8.48
N VAL A 87 23.32 -2.54 -9.63
CA VAL A 87 23.91 -2.34 -10.96
C VAL A 87 23.30 -1.11 -11.62
N PHE A 88 24.15 -0.15 -11.99
CA PHE A 88 23.73 1.07 -12.69
C PHE A 88 24.00 0.99 -14.19
N SER A 89 23.12 1.59 -14.97
CA SER A 89 23.24 1.68 -16.43
C SER A 89 22.65 2.98 -16.99
N GLY A 90 22.88 3.30 -18.27
CA GLY A 90 22.36 4.51 -18.94
C GLY A 90 23.32 5.72 -18.86
N ASP A 91 22.84 6.89 -18.44
CA ASP A 91 23.58 8.16 -18.37
C ASP A 91 24.37 8.41 -17.07
N ILE A 92 25.53 9.04 -17.19
CA ILE A 92 26.31 9.49 -16.03
C ILE A 92 25.62 10.71 -15.40
N ILE A 93 25.00 10.50 -14.25
CA ILE A 93 24.35 11.57 -13.50
C ILE A 93 25.38 12.40 -12.70
N PRO A 94 25.45 13.72 -12.91
CA PRO A 94 26.29 14.60 -12.10
C PRO A 94 25.73 14.76 -10.68
N VAL A 95 26.49 15.43 -9.82
CA VAL A 95 26.01 15.83 -8.48
C VAL A 95 25.11 17.05 -8.65
N GLU A 96 23.82 16.78 -8.79
CA GLU A 96 22.77 17.80 -8.88
C GLU A 96 22.04 17.90 -7.56
N LYS A 97 21.72 19.14 -7.18
CA LYS A 97 21.10 19.41 -5.88
C LYS A 97 19.59 19.38 -5.98
N ARG A 98 19.02 19.65 -7.15
CA ARG A 98 17.58 19.81 -7.35
C ARG A 98 17.09 18.98 -8.53
N VAL A 99 16.53 17.79 -8.27
CA VAL A 99 16.07 16.88 -9.32
C VAL A 99 14.67 16.34 -9.04
N LEU A 100 13.92 16.11 -10.12
CA LEU A 100 12.68 15.34 -10.10
C LEU A 100 13.00 13.92 -10.59
N LEU A 101 12.75 12.92 -9.75
CA LEU A 101 12.93 11.51 -10.07
C LEU A 101 11.57 10.95 -10.50
N ILE A 102 11.52 10.33 -11.67
CA ILE A 102 10.39 9.52 -12.11
C ILE A 102 10.84 8.07 -12.26
N ALA A 103 10.07 7.12 -11.72
CA ALA A 103 10.41 5.70 -11.77
C ALA A 103 9.19 4.83 -12.08
N ASN A 104 9.43 3.63 -12.64
CA ASN A 104 8.42 2.58 -12.64
C ASN A 104 8.23 2.02 -11.22
N HIS A 105 7.06 1.43 -10.96
CA HIS A 105 6.66 0.96 -9.64
C HIS A 105 6.25 -0.53 -9.70
N ARG A 106 7.22 -1.43 -9.53
CA ARG A 106 7.01 -2.88 -9.55
C ARG A 106 6.67 -3.49 -8.19
N THR A 107 7.12 -2.91 -7.09
CA THR A 107 6.95 -3.44 -5.73
C THR A 107 6.70 -2.34 -4.72
N GLU A 108 6.21 -2.69 -3.54
CA GLU A 108 6.03 -1.77 -2.42
C GLU A 108 7.35 -1.20 -1.87
N VAL A 109 8.51 -1.71 -2.31
CA VAL A 109 9.84 -1.32 -1.83
C VAL A 109 10.71 -0.60 -2.87
N ASP A 110 10.23 -0.34 -4.09
CA ASP A 110 11.03 0.32 -5.14
C ASP A 110 11.67 1.65 -4.68
N TRP A 111 10.89 2.43 -3.92
CA TRP A 111 11.30 3.70 -3.37
C TRP A 111 12.52 3.58 -2.44
N MET A 112 12.70 2.45 -1.76
CA MET A 112 13.85 2.19 -0.90
C MET A 112 15.14 2.09 -1.73
N TYR A 113 15.07 1.63 -2.98
CA TYR A 113 16.25 1.53 -3.82
C TYR A 113 16.70 2.86 -4.42
N LEU A 114 15.82 3.88 -4.42
CA LEU A 114 16.20 5.26 -4.75
C LEU A 114 17.21 5.84 -3.74
N TRP A 115 17.29 5.28 -2.54
CA TRP A 115 18.30 5.66 -1.56
C TRP A 115 19.72 5.31 -1.99
N ASN A 116 19.91 4.23 -2.76
CA ASN A 116 21.25 3.81 -3.22
C ASN A 116 21.86 4.84 -4.17
N ILE A 117 21.04 5.42 -5.06
CA ILE A 117 21.47 6.47 -5.98
C ILE A 117 21.61 7.82 -5.27
N ALA A 118 20.66 8.17 -4.39
CA ALA A 118 20.70 9.42 -3.62
C ALA A 118 21.91 9.46 -2.66
N LEU A 119 22.27 8.34 -2.02
CA LEU A 119 23.46 8.23 -1.18
C LEU A 119 24.74 8.49 -1.98
N ARG A 120 24.89 7.87 -3.15
CA ARG A 120 26.05 8.06 -4.04
C ARG A 120 26.18 9.49 -4.58
N LYS A 121 25.09 10.26 -4.59
CA LYS A 121 25.10 11.69 -4.96
C LYS A 121 25.13 12.64 -3.78
N GLY A 122 25.17 12.13 -2.54
CA GLY A 122 25.20 12.95 -1.33
C GLY A 122 23.89 13.71 -1.10
N CYS A 123 22.78 13.21 -1.66
CA CYS A 123 21.48 13.85 -1.62
C CYS A 123 20.44 13.06 -0.83
N LEU A 124 20.85 11.98 -0.15
CA LEU A 124 19.95 11.07 0.57
C LEU A 124 19.04 11.78 1.57
N GLY A 125 19.56 12.74 2.34
CA GLY A 125 18.77 13.51 3.32
C GLY A 125 17.74 14.47 2.70
N TYR A 126 17.86 14.77 1.41
CA TYR A 126 17.01 15.73 0.69
C TYR A 126 15.98 15.05 -0.20
N ILE A 127 15.90 13.71 -0.15
CA ILE A 127 14.89 12.97 -0.89
C ILE A 127 13.51 13.14 -0.24
N LYS A 128 12.51 13.49 -1.05
CA LYS A 128 11.11 13.65 -0.66
C LYS A 128 10.23 12.82 -1.57
N TYR A 129 9.09 12.35 -1.08
CA TYR A 129 8.20 11.46 -1.84
C TYR A 129 6.81 12.05 -1.96
N VAL A 130 6.17 11.80 -3.11
CA VAL A 130 4.72 11.87 -3.26
C VAL A 130 4.16 10.48 -2.93
N LEU A 131 3.38 10.36 -1.86
CA LEU A 131 2.97 9.07 -1.30
C LEU A 131 1.50 9.02 -0.90
N LYS A 132 0.93 7.82 -0.78
CA LYS A 132 -0.49 7.65 -0.41
C LYS A 132 -0.77 8.20 1.00
N SER A 133 -1.77 9.06 1.16
CA SER A 133 -2.12 9.72 2.44
C SER A 133 -2.34 8.75 3.60
N SER A 134 -2.79 7.53 3.32
CA SER A 134 -2.93 6.48 4.34
C SER A 134 -1.61 6.09 5.01
N LEU A 135 -0.46 6.24 4.34
CA LEU A 135 0.86 5.97 4.93
C LEU A 135 1.25 7.03 5.98
N MET A 136 0.70 8.25 5.89
CA MET A 136 0.90 9.27 6.93
C MET A 136 0.23 8.91 8.25
N LYS A 137 -0.67 7.92 8.26
CA LYS A 137 -1.41 7.47 9.45
C LYS A 137 -0.66 6.38 10.23
N LEU A 138 0.50 5.91 9.74
CA LEU A 138 1.30 4.90 10.42
C LEU A 138 1.93 5.47 11.70
N PRO A 139 1.84 4.77 12.86
CA PRO A 139 2.57 5.16 14.05
C PRO A 139 4.07 5.23 13.76
N ILE A 140 4.78 6.20 14.37
CA ILE A 140 6.22 6.45 14.16
C ILE A 140 6.50 6.98 12.74
N PHE A 141 6.29 6.17 11.70
CA PHE A 141 6.58 6.54 10.31
C PHE A 141 5.79 7.73 9.81
N GLY A 142 4.50 7.85 10.15
CA GLY A 142 3.66 8.99 9.76
C GLY A 142 4.19 10.32 10.30
N TRP A 143 4.62 10.32 11.57
CA TRP A 143 5.27 11.48 12.19
C TRP A 143 6.60 11.80 11.49
N GLY A 144 7.39 10.78 11.16
CA GLY A 144 8.60 10.93 10.36
C GLY A 144 8.32 11.55 8.99
N PHE A 145 7.31 11.08 8.27
CA PHE A 145 6.95 11.60 6.96
C PHE A 145 6.50 13.07 7.02
N HIS A 146 5.80 13.48 8.09
CA HIS A 146 5.48 14.88 8.32
C HIS A 146 6.72 15.73 8.58
N VAL A 147 7.64 15.26 9.43
CA VAL A 147 8.92 15.94 9.73
C VAL A 147 9.76 16.12 8.47
N LEU A 148 9.70 15.17 7.54
CA LEU A 148 10.43 15.17 6.28
C LEU A 148 9.72 15.92 5.16
N GLU A 149 8.50 16.38 5.41
CA GLU A 149 7.63 17.07 4.46
C GLU A 149 7.41 16.23 3.18
N PHE A 150 7.13 14.93 3.35
CA PHE A 150 6.63 14.11 2.26
C PHE A 150 5.22 14.56 1.87
N ILE A 151 4.88 14.46 0.59
CA ILE A 151 3.63 15.00 0.03
C ILE A 151 2.57 13.89 0.02
N PRO A 152 1.53 13.96 0.87
CA PRO A 152 0.47 12.98 0.87
C PRO A 152 -0.51 13.21 -0.28
N VAL A 153 -0.98 12.13 -0.89
CA VAL A 153 -2.03 12.12 -1.92
C VAL A 153 -3.09 11.06 -1.64
N GLU A 154 -4.36 11.41 -1.76
CA GLU A 154 -5.53 10.53 -1.66
C GLU A 154 -5.85 9.82 -2.98
N ARG A 155 -5.16 10.17 -4.07
CA ARG A 155 -5.43 9.73 -5.45
C ARG A 155 -6.77 10.29 -5.96
N LYS A 156 -7.17 11.46 -5.46
CA LYS A 156 -8.36 12.22 -5.85
C LYS A 156 -7.92 13.63 -6.22
N ARG A 157 -8.02 13.98 -7.50
CA ARG A 157 -7.48 15.24 -8.06
C ARG A 157 -7.92 16.48 -7.26
N GLU A 158 -9.21 16.60 -7.00
CA GLU A 158 -9.82 17.76 -6.31
C GLU A 158 -9.24 17.98 -4.90
N VAL A 159 -8.77 16.90 -4.26
CA VAL A 159 -8.13 16.92 -2.94
C VAL A 159 -6.62 17.12 -3.05
N ASP A 160 -5.98 16.43 -4.00
CA ASP A 160 -4.53 16.35 -4.11
C ASP A 160 -3.90 17.59 -4.74
N GLU A 161 -4.57 18.22 -5.71
CA GLU A 161 -4.01 19.34 -6.48
C GLU A 161 -3.70 20.56 -5.58
N PRO A 162 -4.60 21.02 -4.69
CA PRO A 162 -4.28 22.09 -3.74
C PRO A 162 -3.14 21.73 -2.78
N VAL A 163 -3.11 20.49 -2.26
CA VAL A 163 -2.07 20.02 -1.33
C VAL A 163 -0.71 19.97 -2.02
N LEU A 164 -0.66 19.44 -3.23
CA LEU A 164 0.54 19.33 -4.05
C LEU A 164 1.08 20.73 -4.39
N LEU A 165 0.22 21.65 -4.84
CA LEU A 165 0.59 23.05 -5.11
C LEU A 165 1.15 23.73 -3.87
N GLN A 166 0.49 23.59 -2.71
CA GLN A 166 0.93 24.18 -1.45
C GLN A 166 2.31 23.66 -1.04
N MET A 167 2.51 22.33 -1.02
CA MET A 167 3.78 21.75 -0.59
C MET A 167 4.92 22.05 -1.56
N LEU A 168 4.69 21.91 -2.87
CA LEU A 168 5.70 22.23 -3.89
C LEU A 168 6.06 23.72 -3.88
N SER A 169 5.10 24.61 -3.62
CA SER A 169 5.39 26.05 -3.50
C SER A 169 6.39 26.35 -2.39
N SER A 170 6.35 25.57 -1.29
CA SER A 170 7.30 25.68 -0.18
C SER A 170 8.71 25.18 -0.53
N PHE A 171 8.88 24.49 -1.66
CA PHE A 171 10.16 23.94 -2.13
C PHE A 171 10.78 24.73 -3.29
N LYS A 172 10.23 25.89 -3.66
CA LYS A 172 10.70 26.70 -4.80
C LYS A 172 12.09 27.32 -4.63
N ASP A 173 12.58 27.47 -3.40
CA ASP A 173 13.87 28.13 -3.13
C ASP A 173 15.02 27.35 -3.81
N PRO A 174 15.69 27.92 -4.83
CA PRO A 174 16.74 27.24 -5.57
C PRO A 174 18.02 27.01 -4.75
N GLN A 175 18.17 27.66 -3.59
CA GLN A 175 19.31 27.44 -2.69
C GLN A 175 19.15 26.18 -1.83
N GLU A 176 17.94 25.64 -1.71
CA GLU A 176 17.68 24.40 -0.97
C GLU A 176 17.81 23.17 -1.88
N PRO A 177 18.58 22.13 -1.51
CA PRO A 177 18.57 20.88 -2.27
C PRO A 177 17.22 20.16 -2.17
N LEU A 178 16.79 19.51 -3.26
CA LEU A 178 15.53 18.79 -3.37
C LEU A 178 15.69 17.58 -4.30
N TRP A 179 15.38 16.38 -3.82
CA TRP A 179 15.28 15.19 -4.65
C TRP A 179 13.84 14.67 -4.55
N LEU A 180 12.95 15.16 -5.42
CA LEU A 180 11.53 14.80 -5.36
C LEU A 180 11.27 13.53 -6.15
N ALA A 181 10.83 12.46 -5.50
CA ALA A 181 10.51 11.19 -6.13
C ALA A 181 9.01 11.04 -6.39
N LEU A 182 8.69 10.70 -7.64
CA LEU A 182 7.35 10.46 -8.14
C LEU A 182 7.31 9.10 -8.85
N PHE A 183 6.25 8.33 -8.58
CA PHE A 183 5.91 7.10 -9.32
C PHE A 183 4.64 7.36 -10.14
N PRO A 184 4.75 7.77 -11.41
CA PRO A 184 3.59 8.16 -12.22
C PRO A 184 2.52 7.07 -12.39
N GLU A 185 2.86 5.79 -12.24
CA GLU A 185 1.87 4.69 -12.24
C GLU A 185 0.83 4.85 -11.12
N GLY A 186 1.20 5.51 -10.02
CA GLY A 186 0.34 5.80 -8.87
C GLY A 186 -0.02 4.58 -8.02
N THR A 187 0.39 3.38 -8.43
CA THR A 187 0.29 2.12 -7.69
C THR A 187 1.36 1.16 -8.18
N ASP A 188 1.71 0.20 -7.33
CA ASP A 188 2.50 -0.99 -7.63
C ASP A 188 1.88 -1.84 -8.76
N PHE A 189 2.75 -2.36 -9.63
CA PHE A 189 2.41 -3.22 -10.74
C PHE A 189 1.91 -4.60 -10.27
N THR A 190 0.80 -5.05 -10.83
CA THR A 190 0.38 -6.46 -10.80
C THR A 190 -0.14 -6.86 -12.18
N GLU A 191 -0.12 -8.14 -12.53
CA GLU A 191 -0.66 -8.60 -13.81
C GLU A 191 -2.12 -8.21 -14.02
N GLU A 192 -2.92 -8.28 -12.95
CA GLU A 192 -4.32 -7.85 -13.00
C GLU A 192 -4.46 -6.35 -13.29
N LYS A 193 -3.66 -5.51 -12.62
CA LYS A 193 -3.65 -4.06 -12.87
C LYS A 193 -3.14 -3.76 -14.28
N CYS A 194 -2.17 -4.52 -14.78
CA CYS A 194 -1.66 -4.41 -16.14
C CYS A 194 -2.75 -4.75 -17.16
N LYS A 195 -3.46 -5.88 -17.01
CA LYS A 195 -4.60 -6.25 -17.87
C LYS A 195 -5.69 -5.18 -17.89
N ARG A 196 -6.03 -4.61 -16.72
CA ARG A 196 -6.98 -3.48 -16.62
C ARG A 196 -6.45 -2.23 -17.33
N SER A 197 -5.17 -1.90 -17.13
CA SER A 197 -4.50 -0.78 -17.80
C SER A 197 -4.46 -0.94 -19.31
N GLN A 198 -4.23 -2.15 -19.84
CA GLN A 198 -4.24 -2.46 -21.26
C GLN A 198 -5.65 -2.38 -21.86
N LYS A 199 -6.67 -2.86 -21.14
CA LYS A 199 -8.07 -2.71 -21.55
C LYS A 199 -8.45 -1.24 -21.68
N PHE A 200 -8.13 -0.43 -20.66
CA PHE A 200 -8.33 1.01 -20.72
C PHE A 200 -7.55 1.64 -21.88
N ALA A 201 -6.28 1.25 -22.08
CA ALA A 201 -5.46 1.75 -23.19
C ALA A 201 -6.14 1.53 -24.56
N ALA A 202 -6.70 0.34 -24.77
CA ALA A 202 -7.43 0.01 -26.00
C ALA A 202 -8.70 0.86 -26.18
N GLU A 203 -9.43 1.14 -25.10
CA GLU A 203 -10.65 1.97 -25.13
C GLU A 203 -10.36 3.42 -25.50
N VAL A 204 -9.23 3.99 -25.06
CA VAL A 204 -8.87 5.40 -25.29
C VAL A 204 -7.78 5.61 -26.37
N GLY A 205 -7.42 4.57 -27.12
CA GLY A 205 -6.43 4.66 -28.21
C GLY A 205 -4.99 4.92 -27.74
N LEU A 206 -4.64 4.49 -26.54
CA LEU A 206 -3.29 4.56 -25.96
C LEU A 206 -2.52 3.25 -26.16
N PRO A 207 -1.18 3.26 -26.08
CA PRO A 207 -0.36 2.04 -26.20
C PRO A 207 -0.68 1.03 -25.08
N ALA A 208 -0.81 -0.25 -25.45
CA ALA A 208 -0.85 -1.34 -24.48
C ALA A 208 0.58 -1.66 -23.99
N LEU A 209 0.87 -1.33 -22.73
CA LEU A 209 2.16 -1.61 -22.06
C LEU A 209 2.06 -2.95 -21.30
N SER A 210 3.15 -3.71 -21.23
CA SER A 210 3.14 -5.09 -20.68
C SER A 210 3.89 -5.27 -19.36
N ASN A 211 4.84 -4.38 -19.06
CA ASN A 211 5.76 -4.45 -17.92
C ASN A 211 5.62 -3.26 -16.97
N VAL A 212 4.85 -2.24 -17.36
CA VAL A 212 4.51 -1.04 -16.57
C VAL A 212 3.04 -0.70 -16.78
N LEU A 213 2.46 0.07 -15.87
CA LEU A 213 1.14 0.67 -16.01
C LEU A 213 1.21 2.00 -16.77
N LEU A 214 0.08 2.44 -17.34
CA LEU A 214 0.01 3.76 -17.95
C LEU A 214 0.26 4.86 -16.90
N PRO A 215 1.15 5.84 -17.18
CA PRO A 215 1.45 6.90 -16.23
C PRO A 215 0.30 7.90 -16.09
N LYS A 216 0.04 8.32 -14.86
CA LYS A 216 -0.82 9.46 -14.54
C LYS A 216 -0.04 10.75 -14.73
N THR A 217 -0.43 11.55 -15.73
CA THR A 217 0.37 12.70 -16.19
C THR A 217 0.19 13.96 -15.34
N ARG A 218 -0.97 14.16 -14.70
CA ARG A 218 -1.30 15.41 -13.99
C ARG A 218 -0.34 15.73 -12.83
N GLY A 219 -0.04 14.75 -11.97
CA GLY A 219 0.89 14.96 -10.86
C GLY A 219 2.29 15.34 -11.32
N PHE A 220 2.75 14.75 -12.44
CA PHE A 220 4.00 15.11 -13.07
C PHE A 220 3.95 16.53 -13.66
N GLY A 221 2.86 16.89 -14.34
CA GLY A 221 2.63 18.22 -14.90
C GLY A 221 2.69 19.31 -13.83
N VAL A 222 1.99 19.13 -12.70
CA VAL A 222 2.02 20.08 -11.57
C VAL A 222 3.43 20.20 -10.97
N CYS A 223 4.14 19.08 -10.78
CA CYS A 223 5.53 19.12 -10.30
C CYS A 223 6.43 19.93 -11.24
N LEU A 224 6.32 19.72 -12.55
CA LEU A 224 7.07 20.50 -13.53
C LEU A 224 6.67 21.97 -13.50
N GLU A 225 5.38 22.30 -13.60
CA GLU A 225 4.89 23.68 -13.61
C GLU A 225 5.43 24.49 -12.42
N VAL A 226 5.37 23.91 -11.21
CA VAL A 226 5.76 24.61 -9.99
C VAL A 226 7.28 24.70 -9.83
N LEU A 227 8.02 23.66 -10.21
CA LEU A 227 9.46 23.55 -9.94
C LEU A 227 10.36 23.81 -11.14
N HIS A 228 9.82 24.00 -12.36
CA HIS A 228 10.56 24.09 -13.62
C HIS A 228 11.81 24.99 -13.53
N ASN A 229 11.64 26.20 -12.99
CA ASN A 229 12.71 27.20 -12.93
C ASN A 229 13.73 26.96 -11.81
N SER A 230 13.56 25.90 -11.04
CA SER A 230 14.40 25.55 -9.89
C SER A 230 15.04 24.17 -10.00
N LEU A 231 14.65 23.34 -10.96
CA LEU A 231 15.21 21.99 -11.14
C LEU A 231 16.44 22.03 -12.05
N ASP A 232 17.45 21.25 -11.70
CA ASP A 232 18.65 21.00 -12.49
C ASP A 232 18.35 20.04 -13.65
N ALA A 233 17.63 18.94 -13.36
CA ALA A 233 17.23 17.92 -14.33
C ALA A 233 16.04 17.08 -13.86
N VAL A 234 15.47 16.29 -14.78
CA VAL A 234 14.60 15.14 -14.48
C VAL A 234 15.41 13.86 -14.68
N TYR A 235 15.39 12.98 -13.68
CA TYR A 235 16.01 11.66 -13.73
C TYR A 235 14.93 10.60 -13.97
N ASP A 236 14.96 10.00 -15.15
CA ASP A 236 14.04 8.96 -15.56
C ASP A 236 14.63 7.56 -15.29
N LEU A 237 14.11 6.88 -14.28
CA LEU A 237 14.68 5.66 -13.70
C LEU A 237 13.88 4.42 -14.06
N THR A 238 14.53 3.39 -14.60
CA THR A 238 13.91 2.07 -14.81
C THR A 238 14.55 1.05 -13.88
N ILE A 239 13.75 0.45 -13.00
CA ILE A 239 14.20 -0.48 -11.96
C ILE A 239 13.74 -1.90 -12.30
N ALA A 240 14.67 -2.84 -12.22
CA ALA A 240 14.44 -4.27 -12.37
C ALA A 240 15.21 -5.08 -11.32
N TYR A 241 14.77 -6.31 -11.06
CA TYR A 241 15.26 -7.15 -9.98
C TYR A 241 15.65 -8.53 -10.48
N LYS A 242 16.62 -9.16 -9.80
CA LYS A 242 16.91 -10.59 -9.96
C LYS A 242 17.05 -11.31 -8.62
N PRO A 243 16.65 -12.58 -8.53
CA PRO A 243 15.94 -13.35 -9.57
C PRO A 243 14.47 -12.91 -9.73
N ARG A 244 13.90 -12.33 -8.68
CA ARG A 244 12.50 -11.89 -8.63
C ARG A 244 12.36 -10.53 -7.93
N CYS A 245 11.15 -9.99 -8.02
CA CYS A 245 10.77 -8.79 -7.30
C CYS A 245 10.77 -9.04 -5.77
N PRO A 246 11.42 -8.18 -4.96
CA PRO A 246 11.48 -8.36 -3.51
C PRO A 246 10.25 -7.79 -2.80
N SER A 247 9.87 -8.42 -1.70
CA SER A 247 8.99 -7.84 -0.69
C SER A 247 9.79 -7.04 0.36
N PHE A 248 9.08 -6.32 1.23
CA PHE A 248 9.70 -5.73 2.42
C PHE A 248 10.43 -6.77 3.30
N MET A 249 9.83 -7.94 3.54
CA MET A 249 10.43 -8.97 4.38
C MET A 249 11.65 -9.62 3.71
N ASP A 250 11.66 -9.69 2.38
CA ASP A 250 12.83 -10.19 1.66
C ASP A 250 14.07 -9.30 1.93
N ASN A 251 13.87 -7.98 1.94
CA ASN A 251 14.90 -7.02 2.33
C ASN A 251 15.31 -7.11 3.79
N VAL A 252 14.39 -7.38 4.72
CA VAL A 252 14.72 -7.49 6.16
C VAL A 252 15.57 -8.75 6.43
N PHE A 253 15.21 -9.89 5.83
CA PHE A 253 15.92 -11.15 6.03
C PHE A 253 17.11 -11.36 5.07
N GLY A 254 17.18 -10.54 4.02
CA GLY A 254 18.21 -10.59 2.99
C GLY A 254 18.08 -11.79 2.05
N THR A 255 16.87 -12.30 1.85
CA THR A 255 16.59 -13.41 0.92
C THR A 255 16.67 -12.95 -0.52
N ASP A 256 15.97 -11.85 -0.83
CA ASP A 256 15.88 -11.24 -2.16
C ASP A 256 15.88 -9.71 -2.05
N PRO A 257 16.26 -8.98 -3.12
CA PRO A 257 16.79 -9.49 -4.37
C PRO A 257 18.30 -9.71 -4.26
N SER A 258 18.83 -10.58 -5.11
CA SER A 258 20.27 -10.75 -5.27
C SER A 258 20.91 -9.57 -6.02
N GLU A 259 20.21 -9.03 -7.02
CA GLU A 259 20.64 -7.88 -7.80
C GLU A 259 19.49 -6.89 -7.99
N VAL A 260 19.79 -5.60 -7.88
CA VAL A 260 18.90 -4.49 -8.26
C VAL A 260 19.53 -3.75 -9.42
N HIS A 261 18.84 -3.67 -10.55
CA HIS A 261 19.30 -2.98 -11.74
C HIS A 261 18.57 -1.65 -11.86
N ILE A 262 19.30 -0.55 -11.97
CA ILE A 262 18.76 0.80 -12.10
C ILE A 262 19.32 1.42 -13.38
N HIS A 263 18.48 1.53 -14.42
CA HIS A 263 18.78 2.28 -15.63
C HIS A 263 18.39 3.74 -15.43
N VAL A 264 19.31 4.65 -15.70
CA VAL A 264 19.14 6.09 -15.46
C VAL A 264 19.21 6.83 -16.79
N ARG A 265 18.18 7.61 -17.13
CA ARG A 265 18.25 8.62 -18.19
C ARG A 265 18.15 10.01 -17.58
N ARG A 266 19.10 10.88 -17.90
CA ARG A 266 19.12 12.27 -17.44
C ARG A 266 18.51 13.15 -18.52
N VAL A 267 17.47 13.88 -18.17
CA VAL A 267 16.72 14.73 -19.10
C VAL A 267 16.79 16.17 -18.63
N LEU A 268 17.30 17.07 -19.48
CA LEU A 268 17.30 18.50 -19.17
C LEU A 268 15.89 19.07 -19.30
N LEU A 269 15.55 20.06 -18.48
CA LEU A 269 14.21 20.66 -18.46
C LEU A 269 13.80 21.23 -19.82
N LYS A 270 14.77 21.78 -20.59
CA LYS A 270 14.56 22.26 -21.97
C LYS A 270 14.16 21.19 -22.97
N GLU A 271 14.38 19.91 -22.66
CA GLU A 271 14.00 18.77 -23.50
C GLU A 271 12.57 18.29 -23.19
N ILE A 272 11.97 18.78 -22.11
CA ILE A 272 10.60 18.48 -21.72
C ILE A 272 9.72 19.64 -22.21
N PRO A 273 8.70 19.36 -23.04
CA PRO A 273 7.80 20.40 -23.51
C PRO A 273 7.12 21.14 -22.36
N ALA A 274 6.98 22.47 -22.46
CA ALA A 274 6.32 23.28 -21.45
C ALA A 274 4.78 23.14 -21.49
N ASN A 275 4.22 22.77 -22.65
CA ASN A 275 2.79 22.57 -22.81
C ASN A 275 2.33 21.30 -22.06
N GLU A 276 1.18 21.38 -21.40
CA GLU A 276 0.66 20.26 -20.59
C GLU A 276 0.36 18.99 -21.42
N ALA A 277 -0.21 19.14 -22.62
CA ALA A 277 -0.52 18.01 -23.48
C ALA A 277 0.77 17.36 -24.02
N GLU A 278 1.75 18.17 -24.40
CA GLU A 278 3.04 17.70 -24.93
C GLU A 278 3.91 17.07 -23.83
N SER A 279 3.93 17.62 -22.61
CA SER A 279 4.61 17.01 -21.47
C SER A 279 3.94 15.70 -21.02
N SER A 280 2.61 15.61 -21.12
CA SER A 280 1.86 14.38 -20.92
C SER A 280 2.24 13.31 -21.95
N ALA A 281 2.36 13.70 -23.22
CA ALA A 281 2.81 12.81 -24.29
C ALA A 281 4.27 12.36 -24.07
N TRP A 282 5.16 13.27 -23.68
CA TRP A 282 6.55 12.97 -23.33
C TRP A 282 6.65 11.95 -22.18
N LEU A 283 5.80 12.09 -21.15
CA LEU A 283 5.77 11.14 -20.04
C LEU A 283 5.28 9.76 -20.51
N MET A 284 4.26 9.73 -21.37
CA MET A 284 3.76 8.50 -21.98
C MET A 284 4.87 7.80 -22.79
N ASP A 285 5.62 8.55 -23.60
CA ASP A 285 6.74 8.00 -24.38
C ASP A 285 7.90 7.52 -23.49
N SER A 286 8.15 8.20 -22.39
CA SER A 286 9.11 7.73 -21.37
C SER A 286 8.68 6.37 -20.81
N PHE A 287 7.39 6.16 -20.56
CA PHE A 287 6.86 4.86 -20.09
C PHE A 287 6.85 3.78 -21.16
N LYS A 288 6.65 4.11 -22.44
CA LYS A 288 6.89 3.16 -23.55
C LYS A 288 8.34 2.69 -23.57
N LEU A 289 9.30 3.59 -23.34
CA LEU A 289 10.71 3.20 -23.28
C LEU A 289 10.99 2.29 -22.08
N LYS A 290 10.43 2.59 -20.90
CA LYS A 290 10.53 1.72 -19.71
C LYS A 290 10.01 0.32 -20.00
N ASP A 291 8.85 0.23 -20.64
CA ASP A 291 8.23 -1.05 -21.02
C ASP A 291 9.14 -1.89 -21.92
N LYS A 292 9.76 -1.24 -22.91
CA LYS A 292 10.74 -1.87 -23.80
C LYS A 292 11.99 -2.30 -23.04
N LEU A 293 12.56 -1.43 -22.21
CA LEU A 293 13.75 -1.74 -21.39
C LEU A 293 13.52 -2.94 -20.47
N LEU A 294 12.33 -3.05 -19.87
CA LEU A 294 11.96 -4.19 -19.03
C LEU A 294 11.74 -5.46 -19.84
N SER A 295 11.15 -5.38 -21.04
CA SER A 295 11.08 -6.51 -21.97
C SER A 295 12.48 -7.02 -22.34
N ASP A 296 13.38 -6.11 -22.72
CA ASP A 296 14.77 -6.42 -23.06
C ASP A 296 15.52 -7.01 -21.84
N PHE A 297 15.29 -6.46 -20.65
CA PHE A 297 15.85 -6.97 -19.40
C PHE A 297 15.35 -8.39 -19.09
N ASN A 298 14.06 -8.66 -19.27
CA ASN A 298 13.49 -9.99 -19.05
C ASN A 298 14.07 -11.03 -20.03
N ALA A 299 14.43 -10.61 -21.25
CA ALA A 299 15.05 -11.48 -22.25
C ALA A 299 16.57 -11.67 -22.05
N GLN A 300 17.28 -10.61 -21.67
CA GLN A 300 18.75 -10.56 -21.67
C GLN A 300 19.38 -10.62 -20.27
N GLY A 301 18.58 -10.42 -19.22
CA GLY A 301 19.04 -10.31 -17.84
C GLY A 301 19.88 -9.07 -17.55
N LYS A 302 19.87 -8.04 -18.39
CA LYS A 302 20.63 -6.80 -18.18
C LYS A 302 20.03 -5.63 -18.94
N PHE A 303 20.23 -4.43 -18.40
CA PHE A 303 19.99 -3.19 -19.13
C PHE A 303 21.17 -2.85 -20.06
N PRO A 304 20.94 -2.03 -21.11
CA PRO A 304 22.02 -1.56 -21.98
C PRO A 304 22.99 -0.64 -21.23
N ASN A 305 24.26 -0.61 -21.65
CA ASN A 305 25.30 0.26 -21.08
C ASN A 305 25.47 0.11 -19.55
N GLN A 306 25.52 -1.14 -19.07
CA GLN A 306 25.91 -1.44 -17.69
C GLN A 306 27.31 -0.87 -17.41
N ARG A 307 27.46 -0.24 -16.25
CA ARG A 307 28.73 0.35 -15.84
C ARG A 307 29.39 -0.51 -14.76
N PRO A 308 30.73 -0.63 -14.76
CA PRO A 308 31.45 -1.28 -13.68
C PRO A 308 31.15 -0.62 -12.33
N GLU A 309 31.14 -1.41 -11.26
CA GLU A 309 30.93 -1.01 -9.85
C GLU A 309 32.09 -0.16 -9.27
N GLU A 310 32.82 0.56 -10.12
CA GLU A 310 34.03 1.30 -9.75
C GLU A 310 33.76 2.80 -9.76
N GLU A 311 33.04 3.24 -8.73
CA GLU A 311 33.31 4.46 -7.97
C GLU A 311 32.19 4.62 -6.93
N LEU A 312 32.58 4.54 -5.64
CA LEU A 312 31.77 4.69 -4.43
C LEU A 312 31.16 3.38 -3.90
N SER A 313 32.00 2.56 -3.25
CA SER A 313 31.49 1.56 -2.31
C SER A 313 30.60 2.25 -1.27
N VAL A 314 29.50 1.61 -0.86
CA VAL A 314 28.59 2.15 0.16
C VAL A 314 29.34 2.52 1.43
N LEU A 315 30.36 1.73 1.81
CA LEU A 315 31.26 2.03 2.93
C LEU A 315 32.01 3.37 2.77
N LYS A 316 32.56 3.66 1.57
CA LYS A 316 33.20 4.97 1.28
C LYS A 316 32.16 6.09 1.27
N CYS A 317 30.96 5.86 0.75
CA CYS A 317 29.86 6.83 0.79
C CYS A 317 29.42 7.16 2.21
N ILE A 318 29.23 6.16 3.06
CA ILE A 318 28.82 6.33 4.46
C ILE A 318 29.92 7.06 5.24
N ALA A 319 31.19 6.66 5.06
CA ALA A 319 32.33 7.35 5.66
C ALA A 319 32.45 8.80 5.18
N THR A 320 32.20 9.07 3.90
CA THR A 320 32.21 10.43 3.33
C THR A 320 31.00 11.24 3.79
N PHE A 321 29.84 10.61 3.97
CA PHE A 321 28.62 11.24 4.48
C PHE A 321 28.78 11.63 5.95
N ALA A 322 29.48 10.81 6.74
CA ALA A 322 29.89 11.15 8.11
C ALA A 322 31.07 12.16 8.15
N GLY A 323 31.98 12.13 7.17
CA GLY A 323 33.22 12.91 7.15
C GLY A 323 33.21 14.25 6.41
N LYS A 324 32.26 14.54 5.51
CA LYS A 324 32.17 15.81 4.74
C LYS A 324 31.65 17.02 5.53
N GLN A 325 31.89 17.05 6.84
CA GLN A 325 31.73 18.27 7.65
C GLN A 325 32.92 19.25 7.54
N GLN A 326 33.91 19.02 6.66
CA GLN A 326 34.92 20.02 6.35
C GLN A 326 35.15 20.20 4.84
N GLN A 327 34.92 21.45 4.41
CA GLN A 327 35.26 22.07 3.13
C GLN A 327 34.39 21.78 1.89
N VAL A 328 33.63 22.82 1.54
CA VAL A 328 33.32 23.21 0.16
C VAL A 328 34.63 23.62 -0.53
N THR A 329 35.07 22.90 -1.57
CA THR A 329 35.73 23.39 -2.80
C THR A 329 36.13 22.21 -3.71
N LYS A 330 36.25 22.49 -5.01
CA LYS A 330 36.39 21.56 -6.16
C LYS A 330 37.83 20.99 -6.32
N PRO A 331 38.10 20.08 -7.29
CA PRO A 331 38.92 18.88 -7.10
C PRO A 331 40.39 19.02 -7.51
N SER A 332 41.28 18.27 -6.85
CA SER A 332 42.54 17.78 -7.44
C SER A 332 43.06 16.62 -6.59
N CYS A 333 43.05 15.41 -7.13
CA CYS A 333 43.73 14.27 -6.52
C CYS A 333 45.21 14.33 -6.90
N GLN A 334 46.06 14.75 -5.97
CA GLN A 334 47.49 14.51 -6.06
C GLN A 334 48.02 13.98 -4.73
N LYS A 335 48.59 12.77 -4.82
CA LYS A 335 49.60 12.10 -3.98
C LYS A 335 49.74 12.57 -2.53
N VAL A 336 49.64 11.61 -1.60
CA VAL A 336 50.71 11.11 -0.72
C VAL A 336 50.02 10.40 0.46
N PHE A 337 50.16 9.08 0.55
CA PHE A 337 49.96 8.35 1.82
C PHE A 337 51.21 7.51 2.04
N LEU A 338 52.15 8.09 2.79
CA LEU A 338 53.34 7.44 3.33
C LEU A 338 53.57 8.03 4.71
N LEU A 339 53.96 7.14 5.63
CA LEU A 339 54.34 7.37 7.03
C LEU A 339 53.12 7.56 7.95
N LEU A 340 52.80 6.67 8.90
CA LEU A 340 53.65 5.91 9.79
C LEU A 340 52.91 4.62 10.21
N ASN A 341 53.51 3.45 9.93
CA ASN A 341 53.21 2.20 10.64
C ASN A 341 54.52 1.41 10.74
N GLN A 342 55.26 1.69 11.82
CA GLN A 342 56.22 0.82 12.50
C GLN A 342 55.86 1.07 13.97
N SER A 343 55.50 0.11 14.81
CA SER A 343 56.11 -1.17 15.23
C SER A 343 55.05 -1.82 16.15
N SER A 344 54.96 -3.11 16.49
CA SER A 344 55.83 -4.27 16.45
C SER A 344 54.98 -5.49 16.89
N ASP A 345 55.32 -6.65 16.33
CA ASP A 345 55.07 -8.04 16.75
C ASP A 345 55.23 -8.28 18.28
N GLU A 346 54.78 -9.35 18.96
CA GLU A 346 54.39 -10.72 18.59
C GLU A 346 53.78 -11.45 19.83
N LYS A 347 53.07 -12.57 19.57
CA LYS A 347 53.04 -13.87 20.28
C LYS A 347 51.93 -14.30 21.28
N GLU A 348 51.41 -15.47 20.91
CA GLU A 348 50.48 -16.47 21.49
C GLU A 348 50.80 -17.01 22.90
N SER A 349 49.74 -17.47 23.60
CA SER A 349 49.71 -18.84 24.19
C SER A 349 48.30 -19.25 24.67
N LYS A 350 47.97 -20.53 24.45
CA LYS A 350 46.76 -21.25 24.89
C LYS A 350 46.91 -21.77 26.35
N LYS A 351 45.80 -21.90 27.09
CA LYS A 351 45.48 -23.05 27.98
C LYS A 351 44.07 -22.95 28.60
N ALA A 352 43.59 -24.10 29.09
CA ALA A 352 42.20 -24.50 29.25
C ALA A 352 41.77 -24.74 30.72
N VAL A 353 40.46 -24.98 30.89
CA VAL A 353 39.75 -25.73 31.98
C VAL A 353 39.30 -24.97 33.25
N ALA A 354 37.97 -24.72 33.26
CA ALA A 354 36.92 -25.04 34.25
C ALA A 354 36.82 -24.45 35.69
N GLN A 355 35.53 -24.33 36.07
CA GLN A 355 34.87 -24.38 37.40
C GLN A 355 34.46 -23.06 38.12
N HIS A 356 33.12 -22.95 38.25
CA HIS A 356 32.23 -22.17 39.14
C HIS A 356 32.65 -22.16 40.64
N PRO A 357 32.13 -21.29 41.57
CA PRO A 357 30.67 -21.02 41.75
C PRO A 357 30.18 -19.64 42.29
N PHE A 358 28.85 -19.46 42.14
CA PHE A 358 27.86 -18.74 42.99
C PHE A 358 27.99 -17.22 43.24
N THR A 359 27.14 -16.38 42.60
CA THR A 359 25.81 -15.84 43.02
C THR A 359 25.91 -14.55 43.84
N ASP A 360 25.31 -13.45 43.38
CA ASP A 360 24.00 -12.98 43.91
C ASP A 360 23.55 -11.64 43.29
N THR A 361 22.22 -11.48 43.22
CA THR A 361 21.43 -10.28 42.90
C THR A 361 21.27 -9.86 41.42
N LEU A 362 20.16 -10.30 40.79
CA LEU A 362 19.20 -9.46 40.02
C LEU A 362 18.12 -10.35 39.34
N ASP A 363 17.39 -11.14 40.13
CA ASP A 363 16.39 -12.11 39.62
C ASP A 363 14.96 -11.81 40.13
N HIS A 364 14.63 -10.55 40.42
CA HIS A 364 13.34 -10.18 41.05
C HIS A 364 12.37 -9.36 40.20
N LEU A 365 12.56 -9.26 38.87
CA LEU A 365 11.59 -8.62 37.97
C LEU A 365 11.18 -9.49 36.78
N PHE A 366 11.46 -10.80 36.83
CA PHE A 366 11.24 -11.72 35.73
C PHE A 366 10.35 -12.93 36.09
N GLN A 367 9.30 -12.75 36.89
CA GLN A 367 8.23 -13.76 37.02
C GLN A 367 6.89 -13.17 37.52
N VAL A 368 6.21 -12.42 36.65
CA VAL A 368 4.76 -12.39 36.45
C VAL A 368 4.64 -11.85 35.01
N GLN A 369 4.57 -12.64 33.94
CA GLN A 369 3.35 -13.35 33.50
C GLN A 369 3.72 -14.18 32.24
N MET A 370 4.38 -15.32 32.40
CA MET A 370 4.41 -16.35 31.35
C MET A 370 3.22 -17.29 31.59
N SER A 371 2.02 -16.80 31.29
CA SER A 371 0.90 -17.65 30.97
C SER A 371 0.88 -17.82 29.45
N SER A 372 1.06 -19.06 29.03
CA SER A 372 0.90 -19.61 27.70
C SER A 372 -0.11 -18.83 26.84
N GLY A 373 0.40 -18.11 25.84
CA GLY A 373 -0.37 -17.66 24.69
C GLY A 373 0.49 -17.91 23.48
N GLY A 374 0.13 -18.88 22.64
CA GLY A 374 0.68 -18.96 21.30
C GLY A 374 0.50 -17.60 20.62
N ILE A 375 1.42 -17.22 19.73
CA ILE A 375 1.19 -16.11 18.81
C ILE A 375 0.03 -16.55 17.92
N ALA A 376 -1.19 -16.26 18.33
CA ALA A 376 -2.33 -16.21 17.44
C ALA A 376 -2.09 -14.99 16.55
N ASP A 377 -2.00 -15.21 15.24
CA ASP A 377 -2.43 -14.18 14.29
C ASP A 377 -3.74 -13.61 14.83
N SER A 378 -3.84 -12.29 15.03
CA SER A 378 -5.10 -11.69 15.48
C SER A 378 -6.07 -11.75 14.31
N ALA A 379 -6.70 -12.91 14.13
CA ALA A 379 -7.68 -13.14 13.10
C ALA A 379 -8.98 -12.43 13.47
N THR A 380 -9.55 -11.69 12.53
CA THR A 380 -10.83 -11.00 12.73
C THR A 380 -11.94 -12.04 12.78
N VAL A 381 -12.73 -12.03 13.86
CA VAL A 381 -13.86 -12.93 14.02
C VAL A 381 -15.14 -12.22 13.60
N PHE A 382 -15.82 -12.80 12.61
CA PHE A 382 -17.17 -12.45 12.20
C PHE A 382 -18.16 -13.36 12.89
N THR A 383 -19.00 -12.81 13.77
CA THR A 383 -20.15 -13.52 14.33
C THR A 383 -21.37 -13.19 13.49
N LEU A 384 -21.89 -14.17 12.74
CA LEU A 384 -23.15 -14.02 12.00
C LEU A 384 -24.28 -14.52 12.90
N GLN A 385 -25.30 -13.68 13.11
CA GLN A 385 -26.44 -13.97 13.97
C GLN A 385 -27.75 -13.79 13.20
N ASN A 386 -28.62 -14.79 13.24
CA ASN A 386 -29.96 -14.69 12.70
C ASN A 386 -30.95 -14.28 13.80
N SER A 387 -31.38 -13.01 13.80
CA SER A 387 -32.45 -12.50 14.67
C SER A 387 -33.80 -12.45 13.96
N CYS A 388 -33.91 -12.98 12.73
CA CYS A 388 -35.16 -13.08 12.01
C CYS A 388 -36.04 -14.19 12.62
N ALA A 389 -37.36 -14.09 12.42
CA ALA A 389 -38.32 -15.13 12.80
C ALA A 389 -38.30 -16.36 11.87
N TYR A 390 -37.46 -16.35 10.83
CA TYR A 390 -37.34 -17.37 9.81
C TYR A 390 -35.88 -17.73 9.55
N SER A 391 -35.66 -18.92 8.98
CA SER A 391 -34.31 -19.36 8.60
C SER A 391 -33.76 -18.51 7.45
N VAL A 392 -32.48 -18.17 7.55
CA VAL A 392 -31.72 -17.56 6.45
C VAL A 392 -30.59 -18.50 6.07
N TRP A 393 -30.10 -18.38 4.84
CA TRP A 393 -28.93 -19.11 4.38
C TRP A 393 -27.86 -18.11 4.02
N PRO A 394 -26.95 -17.74 4.94
CA PRO A 394 -25.88 -16.81 4.62
C PRO A 394 -25.06 -17.33 3.43
N GLY A 395 -24.75 -16.43 2.51
CA GLY A 395 -23.77 -16.61 1.46
C GLY A 395 -22.52 -15.81 1.81
N THR A 396 -21.35 -16.33 1.44
CA THR A 396 -20.07 -15.64 1.62
C THR A 396 -19.29 -15.66 0.33
N LEU A 397 -18.56 -14.58 0.05
CA LEU A 397 -17.67 -14.50 -1.09
C LEU A 397 -16.42 -13.70 -0.69
N SER A 398 -15.25 -14.24 -0.98
CA SER A 398 -14.00 -13.48 -0.84
C SER A 398 -13.55 -12.91 -2.19
N GLY A 399 -13.05 -11.68 -2.17
CA GLY A 399 -12.49 -11.01 -3.34
C GLY A 399 -10.98 -11.23 -3.52
N ASN A 400 -10.28 -11.74 -2.49
CA ASN A 400 -8.81 -11.79 -2.50
C ASN A 400 -8.19 -12.96 -1.72
N SER A 401 -8.98 -13.83 -1.09
CA SER A 401 -8.49 -14.86 -0.18
C SER A 401 -9.49 -16.03 -0.04
N ILE A 402 -9.44 -16.74 1.10
CA ILE A 402 -10.31 -17.88 1.40
C ILE A 402 -11.78 -17.48 1.50
N THR A 403 -12.66 -18.35 1.01
CA THR A 403 -14.10 -18.21 1.20
C THR A 403 -14.46 -18.74 2.59
N LEU A 404 -15.08 -17.90 3.42
CA LEU A 404 -15.39 -18.23 4.82
C LEU A 404 -16.66 -19.08 4.94
N GLY A 405 -16.69 -20.07 5.82
CA GLY A 405 -17.89 -20.91 5.99
C GLY A 405 -18.28 -21.68 4.73
N ASP A 406 -17.28 -22.08 3.92
CA ASP A 406 -17.45 -22.83 2.67
C ASP A 406 -18.40 -22.19 1.64
N GLY A 407 -18.58 -20.88 1.68
CA GLY A 407 -19.43 -20.14 0.73
C GLY A 407 -20.90 -20.07 1.11
N GLY A 408 -21.38 -20.88 2.06
CA GLY A 408 -22.73 -20.76 2.58
C GLY A 408 -23.25 -21.95 3.38
N PHE A 409 -24.21 -21.68 4.25
CA PHE A 409 -24.76 -22.62 5.22
C PHE A 409 -26.16 -22.20 5.68
N PRO A 410 -26.99 -23.10 6.24
CA PRO A 410 -28.24 -22.72 6.89
C PRO A 410 -27.99 -22.06 8.25
N LEU A 411 -28.77 -21.03 8.60
CA LEU A 411 -28.75 -20.37 9.90
C LEU A 411 -30.20 -20.17 10.40
N THR A 412 -30.61 -21.01 11.36
CA THR A 412 -31.98 -21.00 11.92
C THR A 412 -32.24 -19.80 12.81
N PRO A 413 -33.52 -19.44 13.08
CA PRO A 413 -33.86 -18.35 14.01
C PRO A 413 -33.14 -18.46 15.35
N GLY A 414 -32.54 -17.36 15.80
CA GLY A 414 -31.78 -17.26 17.06
C GLY A 414 -30.38 -17.87 17.02
N ALA A 415 -30.00 -18.58 15.96
CA ALA A 415 -28.67 -19.19 15.86
C ALA A 415 -27.59 -18.16 15.49
N SER A 416 -26.36 -18.48 15.87
CA SER A 416 -25.17 -17.74 15.47
C SER A 416 -24.04 -18.68 15.07
N VAL A 417 -23.13 -18.19 14.22
CA VAL A 417 -21.91 -18.88 13.84
C VAL A 417 -20.75 -17.90 13.83
N GLN A 418 -19.56 -18.38 14.18
CA GLN A 418 -18.34 -17.60 14.10
C GLN A 418 -17.51 -18.05 12.90
N LEU A 419 -17.08 -17.08 12.11
CA LEU A 419 -16.20 -17.26 10.97
C LEU A 419 -14.93 -16.44 11.21
N THR A 420 -13.78 -17.07 11.05
CA THR A 420 -12.48 -16.44 11.30
C THR A 420 -11.84 -16.05 9.99
N ALA A 421 -11.53 -14.77 9.82
CA ALA A 421 -10.91 -14.24 8.63
C ALA A 421 -9.42 -13.94 8.84
N PRO A 422 -8.55 -14.27 7.86
CA PRO A 422 -7.16 -13.89 7.93
C PRO A 422 -6.98 -12.36 7.80
N THR A 423 -5.83 -11.86 8.23
CA THR A 423 -5.46 -10.46 8.03
C THR A 423 -5.45 -10.13 6.53
N GLY A 424 -5.91 -8.93 6.16
CA GLY A 424 -6.04 -8.53 4.75
C GLY A 424 -7.24 -9.12 4.01
N TRP A 425 -8.11 -9.91 4.66
CA TRP A 425 -9.28 -10.51 4.02
C TRP A 425 -10.25 -9.44 3.49
N SER A 426 -10.66 -9.56 2.23
CA SER A 426 -11.72 -8.73 1.65
C SER A 426 -12.81 -9.63 1.09
N GLY A 427 -14.06 -9.28 1.35
CA GLY A 427 -15.20 -10.09 0.96
C GLY A 427 -16.52 -9.51 1.43
N ARG A 428 -17.57 -10.29 1.19
CA ARG A 428 -18.94 -9.88 1.49
C ARG A 428 -19.78 -11.04 2.01
N PHE A 429 -20.78 -10.68 2.82
CA PHE A 429 -21.80 -11.57 3.35
C PHE A 429 -23.18 -11.08 2.91
N TRP A 430 -24.11 -12.00 2.69
CA TRP A 430 -25.51 -11.68 2.44
C TRP A 430 -26.41 -12.80 2.95
N ALA A 431 -27.69 -12.52 3.18
CA ALA A 431 -28.68 -13.53 3.54
C ALA A 431 -29.48 -13.96 2.32
N ARG A 432 -29.74 -15.26 2.20
CA ARG A 432 -30.71 -15.84 1.26
C ARG A 432 -31.97 -16.26 1.99
N THR A 433 -33.13 -16.11 1.35
CA THR A 433 -34.44 -16.45 1.93
C THR A 433 -35.24 -17.37 1.02
N GLY A 434 -36.16 -18.14 1.60
CA GLY A 434 -37.03 -19.07 0.86
C GLY A 434 -36.25 -20.19 0.16
N CYS A 435 -35.13 -20.63 0.73
CA CYS A 435 -34.27 -21.63 0.12
C CYS A 435 -34.79 -23.05 0.33
N ASN A 436 -34.66 -23.88 -0.70
CA ASN A 436 -34.85 -25.31 -0.62
C ASN A 436 -33.67 -26.01 -1.31
N PHE A 437 -32.88 -26.77 -0.55
CA PHE A 437 -31.71 -27.49 -1.05
C PHE A 437 -31.86 -29.00 -0.78
N ASP A 438 -31.43 -29.81 -1.74
CA ASP A 438 -31.32 -31.26 -1.57
C ASP A 438 -30.11 -31.65 -0.68
N ALA A 439 -29.96 -32.95 -0.42
CA ALA A 439 -28.86 -33.47 0.38
C ALA A 439 -27.47 -33.24 -0.24
N SER A 440 -27.40 -32.96 -1.54
CA SER A 440 -26.17 -32.61 -2.25
C SER A 440 -25.89 -31.11 -2.28
N GLY A 441 -26.78 -30.30 -1.68
CA GLY A 441 -26.67 -28.84 -1.63
C GLY A 441 -27.10 -28.13 -2.91
N HIS A 442 -27.85 -28.77 -3.81
CA HIS A 442 -28.43 -28.13 -5.00
C HIS A 442 -29.88 -27.76 -4.76
N GLY A 443 -30.33 -26.64 -5.33
CA GLY A 443 -31.64 -26.09 -5.00
C GLY A 443 -31.85 -24.69 -5.53
N THR A 444 -32.72 -23.92 -4.87
CA THR A 444 -33.00 -22.52 -5.23
C THR A 444 -33.39 -21.72 -4.00
N CYS A 445 -33.07 -20.43 -4.00
CA CYS A 445 -33.59 -19.44 -3.06
C CYS A 445 -34.48 -18.41 -3.78
N VAL A 446 -35.46 -17.86 -3.06
CA VAL A 446 -36.32 -16.78 -3.57
C VAL A 446 -35.53 -15.47 -3.71
N THR A 447 -34.63 -15.18 -2.76
CA THR A 447 -33.78 -13.98 -2.80
C THR A 447 -32.31 -14.33 -2.54
N GLY A 448 -31.40 -13.58 -3.17
CA GLY A 448 -29.96 -13.70 -2.98
C GLY A 448 -29.33 -15.01 -3.47
N ASP A 449 -30.04 -15.80 -4.27
CA ASP A 449 -29.56 -17.09 -4.80
C ASP A 449 -28.20 -16.93 -5.50
N CYS A 450 -27.32 -17.93 -5.39
CA CYS A 450 -25.95 -17.84 -5.91
C CYS A 450 -25.63 -18.93 -6.94
N GLY A 451 -26.61 -19.27 -7.78
CA GLY A 451 -26.48 -20.27 -8.84
C GLY A 451 -27.07 -21.64 -8.48
N GLY A 452 -28.07 -21.66 -7.61
CA GLY A 452 -28.80 -22.86 -7.20
C GLY A 452 -27.99 -23.81 -6.32
N VAL A 453 -27.02 -23.30 -5.57
CA VAL A 453 -26.14 -24.08 -4.70
C VAL A 453 -26.10 -23.52 -3.28
N LEU A 454 -25.99 -24.41 -2.29
CA LEU A 454 -25.88 -24.03 -0.88
C LEU A 454 -24.55 -23.30 -0.60
N LYS A 455 -23.45 -23.85 -1.15
CA LYS A 455 -22.09 -23.33 -1.02
C LYS A 455 -21.77 -22.41 -2.20
N CYS A 456 -21.89 -21.10 -1.99
CA CYS A 456 -21.74 -20.13 -3.07
C CYS A 456 -20.30 -20.07 -3.59
N THR A 457 -20.16 -20.05 -4.92
CA THR A 457 -18.89 -19.82 -5.63
C THR A 457 -18.82 -18.44 -6.30
N GLY A 458 -19.95 -17.73 -6.34
CA GLY A 458 -20.12 -16.38 -6.86
C GLY A 458 -20.99 -15.52 -5.94
N GLY A 459 -21.25 -14.28 -6.37
CA GLY A 459 -22.14 -13.38 -5.64
C GLY A 459 -23.60 -13.83 -5.70
N GLY A 460 -24.38 -13.42 -4.69
CA GLY A 460 -25.83 -13.53 -4.75
C GLY A 460 -26.42 -12.71 -5.90
N VAL A 461 -27.42 -13.25 -6.57
CA VAL A 461 -28.18 -12.56 -7.62
C VAL A 461 -29.01 -11.45 -6.95
N PRO A 462 -28.85 -10.19 -7.37
CA PRO A 462 -29.64 -9.07 -6.87
C PRO A 462 -31.15 -9.30 -7.05
N PRO A 463 -32.02 -8.86 -6.11
CA PRO A 463 -31.70 -8.02 -4.97
C PRO A 463 -31.12 -8.76 -3.75
N ALA A 464 -30.05 -8.21 -3.17
CA ALA A 464 -29.47 -8.70 -1.93
C ALA A 464 -28.83 -7.57 -1.12
N THR A 465 -29.22 -7.45 0.15
CA THR A 465 -28.51 -6.61 1.12
C THR A 465 -27.12 -7.20 1.34
N LEU A 466 -26.07 -6.39 1.27
CA LEU A 466 -24.69 -6.86 1.44
C LEU A 466 -24.06 -6.29 2.73
N ALA A 467 -23.25 -7.08 3.41
CA ALA A 467 -22.27 -6.60 4.37
C ALA A 467 -20.88 -6.79 3.77
N GLU A 468 -20.16 -5.70 3.53
CA GLU A 468 -18.89 -5.69 2.82
C GLU A 468 -17.76 -5.35 3.79
N PHE A 469 -16.61 -6.00 3.61
CA PHE A 469 -15.45 -5.84 4.47
C PHE A 469 -14.15 -5.82 3.68
N THR A 470 -13.22 -5.01 4.15
CA THR A 470 -11.79 -5.12 3.88
C THR A 470 -11.04 -5.05 5.20
N VAL A 471 -10.59 -6.20 5.69
CA VAL A 471 -9.84 -6.37 6.94
C VAL A 471 -8.41 -5.89 6.75
N GLY A 472 -7.87 -5.16 7.72
CA GLY A 472 -6.50 -4.66 7.71
C GLY A 472 -5.47 -5.78 7.69
N SER A 473 -4.34 -5.56 7.01
CA SER A 473 -3.25 -6.55 6.88
C SER A 473 -2.31 -6.63 8.09
N SER A 474 -2.63 -6.00 9.23
CA SER A 474 -1.82 -6.05 10.46
C SER A 474 -2.67 -5.68 11.69
N ASN A 475 -2.14 -5.90 12.91
CA ASN A 475 -2.79 -5.49 14.18
C ASN A 475 -2.98 -3.96 14.32
N ALA A 476 -2.41 -3.17 13.40
CA ALA A 476 -2.62 -1.72 13.27
C ALA A 476 -3.32 -1.34 11.94
N GLY A 477 -3.73 -2.34 11.16
CA GLY A 477 -4.50 -2.18 9.94
C GLY A 477 -5.92 -1.71 10.24
N MET A 478 -6.40 -0.75 9.45
CA MET A 478 -7.75 -0.22 9.55
C MET A 478 -8.66 -1.07 8.68
N ASP A 479 -9.68 -1.65 9.29
CA ASP A 479 -10.75 -2.34 8.57
C ASP A 479 -11.67 -1.29 7.96
N PHE A 480 -12.19 -1.58 6.76
CA PHE A 480 -13.28 -0.86 6.14
C PHE A 480 -14.48 -1.78 6.08
N TYR A 481 -15.64 -1.29 6.47
CA TYR A 481 -16.87 -2.06 6.43
C TYR A 481 -18.08 -1.18 6.20
N ASP A 482 -19.09 -1.78 5.60
CA ASP A 482 -20.34 -1.13 5.29
C ASP A 482 -21.47 -2.15 5.08
N VAL A 483 -22.70 -1.65 5.17
CA VAL A 483 -23.87 -2.36 4.64
C VAL A 483 -24.28 -1.65 3.36
N SER A 484 -24.44 -2.41 2.28
CA SER A 484 -24.66 -1.90 0.94
C SER A 484 -25.99 -2.38 0.36
N LEU A 485 -26.75 -1.42 -0.15
CA LEU A 485 -28.04 -1.58 -0.84
C LEU A 485 -27.91 -1.26 -2.34
N VAL A 486 -26.68 -1.15 -2.85
CA VAL A 486 -26.38 -0.92 -4.27
C VAL A 486 -26.95 -2.06 -5.13
N ASP A 487 -26.85 -3.28 -4.61
CA ASP A 487 -27.43 -4.49 -5.20
C ASP A 487 -28.88 -4.73 -4.72
N GLY A 488 -29.55 -3.72 -4.17
CA GLY A 488 -30.91 -3.81 -3.65
C GLY A 488 -30.99 -4.30 -2.20
N TYR A 489 -32.19 -4.63 -1.76
CA TYR A 489 -32.50 -5.03 -0.39
C TYR A 489 -33.36 -6.28 -0.37
N ASN A 490 -33.09 -7.21 0.53
CA ASN A 490 -33.97 -8.36 0.81
C ASN A 490 -34.21 -8.57 2.30
N VAL A 491 -33.15 -8.51 3.12
CA VAL A 491 -33.21 -8.73 4.57
C VAL A 491 -32.53 -7.55 5.27
N LYS A 492 -33.11 -7.10 6.39
CA LYS A 492 -32.49 -6.13 7.31
C LYS A 492 -31.13 -6.67 7.77
N MET A 493 -30.11 -5.83 7.77
CA MET A 493 -28.77 -6.24 8.16
C MET A 493 -28.04 -5.13 8.92
N GLY A 494 -27.25 -5.52 9.92
CA GLY A 494 -26.42 -4.60 10.67
C GLY A 494 -25.06 -5.20 10.99
N ILE A 495 -24.05 -4.35 10.98
CA ILE A 495 -22.68 -4.63 11.39
C ILE A 495 -22.40 -3.81 12.65
N LYS A 496 -22.09 -4.50 13.74
CA LYS A 496 -21.65 -3.90 14.99
C LYS A 496 -20.22 -4.35 15.30
N PRO A 497 -19.23 -3.43 15.27
CA PRO A 497 -17.90 -3.71 15.77
C PRO A 497 -17.94 -4.10 17.27
N GLN A 498 -17.13 -5.07 17.65
CA GLN A 498 -16.99 -5.60 19.01
C GLN A 498 -15.56 -5.30 19.49
N GLY A 499 -15.42 -4.18 20.20
CA GLY A 499 -14.10 -3.64 20.58
C GLY A 499 -13.47 -2.84 19.43
N GLY A 500 -12.14 -2.77 19.43
CA GLY A 500 -11.37 -1.95 18.49
C GLY A 500 -11.36 -0.46 18.83
N PHE A 501 -10.58 0.30 18.07
CA PHE A 501 -10.40 1.74 18.26
C PHE A 501 -10.56 2.50 16.93
N GLY A 502 -11.03 3.75 16.98
CA GLY A 502 -11.29 4.58 15.80
C GLY A 502 -12.76 4.99 15.68
N ASN A 503 -13.30 5.03 14.46
CA ASN A 503 -14.68 5.44 14.19
C ASN A 503 -15.67 4.37 14.70
N CYS A 504 -15.45 3.10 14.36
CA CYS A 504 -16.12 1.91 14.89
C CYS A 504 -17.64 2.05 15.07
N LYS A 505 -18.29 2.73 14.13
CA LYS A 505 -19.74 2.99 14.16
C LYS A 505 -20.54 1.79 13.68
N TYR A 506 -21.80 1.74 14.08
CA TYR A 506 -22.77 0.81 13.52
C TYR A 506 -23.02 1.14 12.03
N ALA A 507 -22.96 0.12 11.18
CA ALA A 507 -23.35 0.20 9.77
C ALA A 507 -24.58 -0.69 9.57
N GLY A 508 -25.61 -0.24 8.86
CA GLY A 508 -26.78 -1.10 8.70
C GLY A 508 -28.08 -0.45 8.31
N CYS A 509 -29.09 -1.30 8.25
CA CYS A 509 -30.44 -1.04 7.82
C CYS A 509 -31.42 -1.82 8.72
N VAL A 510 -32.05 -1.10 9.65
CA VAL A 510 -33.03 -1.64 10.63
C VAL A 510 -34.48 -1.49 10.15
N SER A 511 -34.72 -0.60 9.20
CA SER A 511 -36.02 -0.36 8.57
C SER A 511 -36.32 -1.47 7.56
N ASP A 512 -37.59 -1.85 7.41
CA ASP A 512 -37.96 -2.81 6.38
C ASP A 512 -38.26 -2.11 5.05
N ILE A 513 -37.33 -2.17 4.11
CA ILE A 513 -37.51 -1.50 2.81
C ILE A 513 -38.57 -2.22 1.96
N ASN A 514 -38.87 -3.50 2.22
CA ASN A 514 -39.90 -4.22 1.49
C ASN A 514 -41.30 -3.59 1.68
N GLU A 515 -41.55 -2.93 2.81
CA GLU A 515 -42.83 -2.25 3.11
C GLU A 515 -43.04 -0.98 2.28
N ILE A 516 -41.96 -0.30 1.90
CA ILE A 516 -41.98 0.97 1.15
C ILE A 516 -41.50 0.82 -0.29
N CYS A 517 -41.20 -0.41 -0.73
CA CYS A 517 -40.65 -0.67 -2.05
C CYS A 517 -41.62 -0.23 -3.16
N PRO A 518 -41.21 0.61 -4.12
CA PRO A 518 -42.02 0.98 -5.28
C PRO A 518 -42.39 -0.24 -6.13
N SER A 519 -43.57 -0.23 -6.75
CA SER A 519 -44.12 -1.38 -7.49
C SER A 519 -43.18 -1.94 -8.56
N GLU A 520 -42.46 -1.06 -9.25
CA GLU A 520 -41.53 -1.36 -10.33
C GLU A 520 -40.20 -1.98 -9.85
N LEU A 521 -39.93 -1.96 -8.55
CA LEU A 521 -38.73 -2.54 -7.93
C LEU A 521 -39.02 -3.82 -7.14
N ARG A 522 -40.29 -4.20 -6.94
CA ARG A 522 -40.68 -5.34 -6.10
C ARG A 522 -40.31 -6.67 -6.73
N ILE A 523 -39.75 -7.56 -5.91
CA ILE A 523 -39.75 -9.01 -6.13
C ILE A 523 -40.78 -9.61 -5.18
N MET A 524 -41.70 -10.41 -5.73
CA MET A 524 -42.76 -11.06 -4.95
C MET A 524 -42.32 -12.46 -4.53
N ASP A 525 -42.62 -12.84 -3.29
CA ASP A 525 -42.52 -14.23 -2.87
C ASP A 525 -43.60 -15.05 -3.57
N PRO A 526 -43.26 -16.14 -4.28
CA PRO A 526 -44.23 -16.93 -5.02
C PRO A 526 -45.22 -17.70 -4.12
N ASN A 527 -44.88 -17.93 -2.86
CA ASN A 527 -45.70 -18.72 -1.93
C ASN A 527 -46.60 -17.83 -1.07
N SER A 528 -46.06 -16.74 -0.50
CA SER A 528 -46.83 -15.86 0.39
C SER A 528 -47.54 -14.72 -0.36
N GLY A 529 -47.10 -14.37 -1.57
CA GLY A 529 -47.60 -13.21 -2.30
C GLY A 529 -47.21 -11.87 -1.68
N SER A 530 -46.30 -11.85 -0.70
CA SER A 530 -45.74 -10.62 -0.12
C SER A 530 -44.51 -10.15 -0.89
N VAL A 531 -44.10 -8.89 -0.70
CA VAL A 531 -42.82 -8.39 -1.25
C VAL A 531 -41.66 -9.11 -0.54
N ALA A 532 -40.91 -9.92 -1.27
CA ALA A 532 -39.75 -10.65 -0.77
C ALA A 532 -38.47 -9.80 -0.76
N ALA A 533 -38.33 -8.90 -1.74
CA ALA A 533 -37.16 -8.05 -1.88
C ALA A 533 -37.46 -6.81 -2.74
N CYS A 534 -36.57 -5.82 -2.67
CA CYS A 534 -36.63 -4.59 -3.42
C CYS A 534 -35.36 -4.42 -4.26
N LYS A 535 -35.48 -4.37 -5.59
CA LYS A 535 -34.38 -4.07 -6.51
C LYS A 535 -33.85 -2.67 -6.27
N SER A 536 -32.55 -2.47 -6.47
CA SER A 536 -32.03 -1.13 -6.74
C SER A 536 -32.47 -0.67 -8.13
N ALA A 537 -32.42 0.64 -8.37
CA ALA A 537 -32.73 1.19 -9.69
C ALA A 537 -31.77 0.66 -10.77
N CYS A 538 -30.50 0.43 -10.44
CA CYS A 538 -29.56 -0.18 -11.38
C CYS A 538 -30.01 -1.59 -11.77
N ALA A 539 -30.36 -2.44 -10.80
CA ALA A 539 -30.82 -3.80 -11.06
C ALA A 539 -32.16 -3.86 -11.82
N ALA A 540 -32.99 -2.82 -11.70
CA ALA A 540 -34.28 -2.77 -12.39
C ALA A 540 -34.18 -2.22 -13.83
N PHE A 541 -33.39 -1.17 -14.04
CA PHE A 541 -33.41 -0.40 -15.29
C PHE A 541 -32.12 -0.52 -16.10
N SER A 542 -31.00 -0.91 -15.48
CA SER A 542 -29.68 -1.00 -16.13
C SER A 542 -29.23 0.28 -16.84
N SER A 543 -29.78 1.45 -16.48
CA SER A 543 -29.40 2.72 -17.09
C SER A 543 -28.11 3.28 -16.46
N PRO A 544 -27.27 3.98 -17.25
CA PRO A 544 -25.99 4.53 -16.77
C PRO A 544 -26.11 5.45 -15.55
N GLU A 545 -27.19 6.22 -15.45
CA GLU A 545 -27.46 7.13 -14.33
C GLU A 545 -27.75 6.42 -13.00
N PHE A 546 -28.31 5.21 -13.01
CA PHE A 546 -28.57 4.42 -11.80
C PHE A 546 -27.41 3.49 -11.46
N CYS A 547 -26.71 2.99 -12.48
CA CYS A 547 -25.57 2.10 -12.31
C CYS A 547 -24.23 2.84 -12.17
N CYS A 548 -24.24 4.16 -12.30
CA CYS A 548 -23.04 5.01 -12.31
C CYS A 548 -21.98 4.52 -13.31
N THR A 549 -22.39 4.35 -14.57
CA THR A 549 -21.50 3.91 -15.66
C THR A 549 -21.47 4.92 -16.80
N GLY A 550 -20.53 4.76 -17.74
CA GLY A 550 -20.40 5.63 -18.91
C GLY A 550 -20.23 7.11 -18.52
N ALA A 551 -21.15 7.97 -18.98
CA ALA A 551 -21.14 9.40 -18.67
C ALA A 551 -21.37 9.71 -17.18
N HIS A 552 -21.87 8.75 -16.40
CA HIS A 552 -22.10 8.84 -14.96
C HIS A 552 -21.07 8.03 -14.16
N ALA A 553 -19.91 7.70 -14.73
CA ALA A 553 -18.89 6.87 -14.08
C ALA A 553 -18.03 7.59 -13.02
N THR A 554 -18.46 8.75 -12.53
CA THR A 554 -17.77 9.47 -11.46
C THR A 554 -18.76 9.97 -10.41
N PRO A 555 -18.33 10.18 -9.14
CA PRO A 555 -19.18 10.76 -8.10
C PRO A 555 -19.80 12.11 -8.50
N GLN A 556 -19.10 12.92 -9.30
CA GLN A 556 -19.58 14.22 -9.76
C GLN A 556 -20.68 14.10 -10.83
N THR A 557 -20.74 12.97 -11.54
CA THR A 557 -21.66 12.77 -12.67
C THR A 557 -22.81 11.81 -12.34
N CYS A 558 -22.66 10.94 -11.34
CA CYS A 558 -23.75 10.11 -10.81
C CYS A 558 -24.28 10.72 -9.50
N SER A 559 -25.36 11.50 -9.61
CA SER A 559 -26.00 12.11 -8.45
C SER A 559 -27.03 11.16 -7.81
N PRO A 560 -27.34 11.33 -6.52
CA PRO A 560 -28.45 10.62 -5.89
C PRO A 560 -29.75 10.79 -6.68
N THR A 561 -30.50 9.71 -6.83
CA THR A 561 -31.78 9.69 -7.56
C THR A 561 -32.94 9.57 -6.58
N TYR A 562 -34.17 9.65 -7.08
CA TYR A 562 -35.37 9.36 -6.28
C TYR A 562 -35.28 8.00 -5.57
N TYR A 563 -34.84 6.97 -6.32
CA TYR A 563 -34.73 5.61 -5.80
C TYR A 563 -33.64 5.48 -4.73
N SER A 564 -32.41 5.97 -4.99
CA SER A 564 -31.33 5.86 -3.99
C SER A 564 -31.64 6.69 -2.74
N SER A 565 -32.31 7.85 -2.90
CA SER A 565 -32.75 8.66 -1.76
C SER A 565 -33.78 7.93 -0.89
N MET A 566 -34.65 7.10 -1.47
CA MET A 566 -35.58 6.25 -0.71
C MET A 566 -34.83 5.23 0.16
N PHE A 567 -33.86 4.50 -0.43
CA PHE A 567 -33.00 3.58 0.32
C PHE A 567 -32.23 4.32 1.43
N LYS A 568 -31.70 5.52 1.14
CA LYS A 568 -30.92 6.31 2.09
C LYS A 568 -31.73 6.84 3.25
N ASN A 569 -32.95 7.31 2.98
CA ASN A 569 -33.85 7.80 4.02
C ASN A 569 -34.29 6.68 4.96
N ALA A 570 -34.54 5.48 4.43
CA ALA A 570 -34.88 4.31 5.23
C ALA A 570 -33.68 3.83 6.05
N CYS A 571 -32.49 3.87 5.48
CA CYS A 571 -31.26 3.31 6.06
C CYS A 571 -30.06 4.27 5.92
N PRO A 572 -29.98 5.31 6.78
CA PRO A 572 -28.97 6.36 6.68
C PRO A 572 -27.52 5.86 6.83
N SER A 573 -27.32 4.75 7.55
CA SER A 573 -26.03 4.11 7.80
C SER A 573 -25.67 3.01 6.79
N ALA A 574 -26.33 2.96 5.63
CA ALA A 574 -26.04 2.03 4.55
C ALA A 574 -25.77 2.77 3.23
N TYR A 575 -24.99 2.16 2.34
CA TYR A 575 -24.82 2.64 0.96
C TYR A 575 -26.13 2.50 0.20
N SER A 576 -26.59 3.59 -0.40
CA SER A 576 -27.82 3.60 -1.20
C SER A 576 -27.57 3.55 -2.73
N TYR A 577 -26.36 3.89 -3.17
CA TYR A 577 -25.89 3.82 -4.56
C TYR A 577 -24.35 3.83 -4.59
N ALA A 578 -23.75 3.63 -5.76
CA ALA A 578 -22.33 3.33 -5.91
C ALA A 578 -21.35 4.40 -5.38
N TYR A 579 -21.76 5.67 -5.23
CA TYR A 579 -20.90 6.75 -4.72
C TYR A 579 -21.41 7.40 -3.42
N ASP A 580 -22.19 6.67 -2.62
CA ASP A 580 -22.68 7.12 -1.30
C ASP A 580 -21.61 7.05 -0.19
N ASP A 581 -20.41 7.60 -0.43
CA ASP A 581 -19.24 7.37 0.44
C ASP A 581 -19.28 8.14 1.76
N ALA A 582 -19.78 9.39 1.75
CA ALA A 582 -19.55 10.33 2.86
C ALA A 582 -20.20 9.91 4.19
N SER A 583 -21.21 9.03 4.15
CA SER A 583 -21.99 8.62 5.33
C SER A 583 -22.10 7.10 5.53
N SER A 584 -21.48 6.30 4.65
CA SER A 584 -21.81 4.87 4.53
C SER A 584 -20.62 3.93 4.64
N THR A 585 -19.38 4.42 4.43
CA THR A 585 -18.16 3.66 4.77
C THR A 585 -17.74 3.95 6.19
N PHE A 586 -17.55 2.90 6.97
CA PHE A 586 -17.04 2.98 8.33
C PHE A 586 -15.70 2.29 8.46
N THR A 587 -14.93 2.72 9.46
CA THR A 587 -13.59 2.20 9.71
C THR A 587 -13.42 1.84 11.17
N CYS A 588 -12.72 0.74 11.43
CA CYS A 588 -12.39 0.31 12.79
C CYS A 588 -11.07 -0.47 12.79
N THR A 589 -10.25 -0.31 13.81
CA THR A 589 -8.96 -1.01 13.92
C THR A 589 -9.02 -2.01 15.06
N GLY A 590 -8.65 -3.26 14.80
CA GLY A 590 -8.53 -4.31 15.84
C GLY A 590 -9.86 -4.71 16.45
N SER A 591 -10.92 -4.80 15.64
CA SER A 591 -12.26 -5.18 16.09
C SER A 591 -12.66 -6.55 15.55
N ASN A 592 -13.52 -7.24 16.30
CA ASN A 592 -14.34 -8.32 15.79
C ASN A 592 -15.69 -7.74 15.33
N TYR A 593 -16.50 -8.48 14.58
CA TYR A 593 -17.74 -7.93 14.03
C TYR A 593 -18.91 -8.86 14.29
N LEU A 594 -20.00 -8.29 14.81
CA LEU A 594 -21.30 -8.93 14.86
C LEU A 594 -22.11 -8.49 13.64
N ILE A 595 -22.41 -9.43 12.76
CA ILE A 595 -23.32 -9.26 11.62
C ILE A 595 -24.66 -9.85 12.02
N THR A 596 -25.67 -9.00 12.19
CA THR A 596 -27.02 -9.42 12.59
C THR A 596 -27.96 -9.31 11.40
N PHE A 597 -28.64 -10.41 11.06
CA PHE A 597 -29.81 -10.41 10.18
C PHE A 597 -31.05 -10.10 11.02
N CYS A 598 -31.91 -9.21 10.53
CA CYS A 598 -33.04 -8.65 11.29
C CYS A 598 -32.64 -7.97 12.62
N PRO A 599 -31.70 -7.01 12.61
CA PRO A 599 -31.40 -6.22 13.79
C PRO A 599 -32.61 -5.37 14.20
N THR A 600 -32.78 -5.18 15.51
CA THR A 600 -33.74 -4.24 16.09
C THR A 600 -33.07 -2.91 16.41
N GLN A 601 -33.82 -1.81 16.41
CA GLN A 601 -33.32 -0.55 16.98
C GLN A 601 -33.03 -0.77 18.46
N SER A 602 -31.80 -0.43 18.89
CA SER A 602 -31.35 -0.50 20.28
C SER A 602 -31.72 0.76 21.05
#